data_AF-A0A6P2BLV6-F1
#
_entry.id   AF-A0A6P2BLV6-F1
#
_cell.length_a   1.000
_cell.length_b   1.000
_cell.length_c   1.000
_cell.angle_alpha   90.00
_cell.angle_beta   90.00
_cell.angle_gamma   90.00
#
_symmetry.space_group_name_H-M   'P 1'
#
loop_
_entity.id
_entity.type
_entity.pdbx_description
1 polymer ?
#
loop_
_entity_poly.entity_id
_entity_poly.type
_entity_poly.pdbx_seq_one_letter_code
_entity_poly.pdbx_strand_id
1 'polypeptide(L)'
;MSTTAKHQQGTPIALLDSLEKIQQKFEQKKARQAQQLLEQGYTPELVRELEAEAKPRDPGKKVSPHKLGRGATSARLIEQAQLQLFEGEQRGDFKQFNIEPNSEYPSLLARVPVFAPGQRSKMAARLDKDLAMHFETGWGKGRKFGPPLTIYDEDTLLAILGLRQRQLVGVGSKMPMPVMHPGNPAEETNVQVVFTTIGEIQEFLGLTKGGSGHNRRLASVKRLAGVVIEFTRASDPAMNSVIKGGSFSTKIIDLVTQDLEKESCLYIQLPPVMVKWLSHSYTYIEMDVRRHLTDHGKAIHKFLASQRNFNVTIEKLKEITGSLLPKREFVRVTRQTMKTLQSIGWCEYSIDGNGRSKPLVLKGSRLPRRGASQAASRDLAK
;
A
#
# COMPACT_ATOMS: atom_id res chain seq x y z
N MET A 1 -30.43 -63.87 2.80
CA MET A 1 -29.28 -64.34 3.60
C MET A 1 -28.48 -63.12 4.03
N SER A 2 -28.25 -63.01 5.33
CA SER A 2 -27.75 -61.83 6.06
C SER A 2 -26.23 -61.68 5.94
N THR A 3 -25.73 -60.48 5.66
CA THR A 3 -24.31 -60.11 5.79
C THR A 3 -24.17 -59.02 6.86
N THR A 4 -23.57 -59.40 7.98
CA THR A 4 -23.24 -58.56 9.13
C THR A 4 -21.89 -57.88 8.95
N ALA A 5 -21.85 -56.55 9.10
CA ALA A 5 -20.61 -55.77 9.16
C ALA A 5 -20.09 -55.74 10.60
N LYS A 6 -18.85 -56.21 10.82
CA LYS A 6 -18.11 -56.08 12.08
C LYS A 6 -17.39 -54.72 12.11
N HIS A 7 -17.75 -53.88 13.08
CA HIS A 7 -17.02 -52.66 13.42
C HIS A 7 -15.93 -53.01 14.44
N GLN A 8 -14.65 -52.83 14.09
CA GLN A 8 -13.53 -52.95 15.02
C GLN A 8 -13.34 -51.61 15.74
N GLN A 9 -13.53 -51.60 17.06
CA GLN A 9 -13.13 -50.51 17.94
C GLN A 9 -11.62 -50.63 18.25
N GLY A 10 -10.81 -49.78 17.62
CA GLY A 10 -9.39 -49.59 17.93
C GLY A 10 -9.20 -48.48 18.98
N THR A 11 -8.85 -48.93 20.18
CA THR A 11 -8.21 -48.30 21.36
C THR A 11 -7.80 -46.79 21.35
N PRO A 12 -8.17 -46.00 22.40
CA PRO A 12 -7.71 -44.62 22.66
C PRO A 12 -6.28 -44.48 23.25
N ILE A 13 -5.55 -45.58 23.42
CA ILE A 13 -4.32 -45.61 24.23
C ILE A 13 -3.13 -44.90 23.55
N ALA A 14 -3.05 -44.93 22.21
CA ALA A 14 -1.97 -44.26 21.46
C ALA A 14 -2.03 -42.72 21.54
N LEU A 15 -3.20 -42.15 21.84
CA LEU A 15 -3.39 -40.70 22.00
C LEU A 15 -2.93 -40.19 23.37
N LEU A 16 -2.97 -41.02 24.41
CA LEU A 16 -2.49 -40.65 25.75
C LEU A 16 -0.96 -40.69 25.81
N ASP A 17 -0.33 -41.72 25.23
CA ASP A 17 1.14 -41.82 25.13
C ASP A 17 1.78 -40.67 24.33
N SER A 18 1.04 -40.10 23.38
CA SER A 18 1.52 -38.97 22.59
C SER A 18 1.40 -37.64 23.34
N LEU A 19 0.38 -37.46 24.19
CA LEU A 19 0.22 -36.27 25.04
C LEU A 19 1.28 -36.21 26.14
N GLU A 20 1.59 -37.33 26.79
CA GLU A 20 2.67 -37.38 27.80
C GLU A 20 4.04 -37.02 27.20
N LYS A 21 4.34 -37.52 25.99
CA LYS A 21 5.57 -37.17 25.26
C LYS A 21 5.63 -35.69 24.88
N ILE A 22 4.50 -35.08 24.55
CA ILE A 22 4.44 -33.64 24.25
C ILE A 22 4.67 -32.82 25.53
N GLN A 23 4.08 -33.22 26.64
CA GLN A 23 4.21 -32.53 27.92
C GLN A 23 5.64 -32.63 28.47
N GLN A 24 6.29 -33.79 28.34
CA GLN A 24 7.71 -33.94 28.69
C GLN A 24 8.63 -33.05 27.84
N LYS A 25 8.38 -32.94 26.52
CA LYS A 25 9.14 -32.04 25.65
C LYS A 25 8.96 -30.56 26.03
N PHE A 26 7.76 -30.19 26.49
CA PHE A 26 7.47 -28.83 26.93
C PHE A 26 8.23 -28.48 28.22
N GLU A 27 8.20 -29.37 29.23
CA GLU A 27 8.93 -29.19 30.48
C GLU A 27 10.46 -29.15 30.26
N GLN A 28 11.00 -30.00 29.37
CA GLN A 28 12.41 -29.96 29.01
C GLN A 28 12.82 -28.63 28.35
N LYS A 29 11.96 -28.08 27.48
CA LYS A 29 12.22 -26.79 26.84
C LYS A 29 12.18 -25.64 27.86
N LYS A 30 11.24 -25.69 28.80
CA LYS A 30 11.12 -24.71 29.89
C LYS A 30 12.35 -24.72 30.81
N ALA A 31 12.79 -25.91 31.22
CA ALA A 31 14.00 -26.06 32.03
C ALA A 31 15.26 -25.51 31.33
N ARG A 32 15.43 -25.78 30.03
CA ARG A 32 16.54 -25.22 29.23
C ARG A 32 16.49 -23.69 29.15
N GLN A 33 15.30 -23.12 29.00
CA GLN A 33 15.13 -21.67 28.93
C GLN A 33 15.45 -21.00 30.27
N ALA A 34 15.01 -21.59 31.38
CA ALA A 34 15.35 -21.11 32.73
C ALA A 34 16.87 -21.17 32.98
N GLN A 35 17.53 -22.24 32.54
CA GLN A 35 18.97 -22.41 32.67
C GLN A 35 19.75 -21.38 31.84
N GLN A 36 19.31 -21.09 30.60
CA GLN A 36 19.90 -20.03 29.77
C GLN A 36 19.78 -18.64 30.40
N LEU A 37 18.68 -18.34 31.07
CA LEU A 37 18.52 -17.05 31.76
C LEU A 37 19.45 -16.94 32.99
N LEU A 38 19.64 -18.04 33.73
CA LEU A 38 20.62 -18.06 34.82
C LEU A 38 22.05 -17.85 34.30
N GLU A 39 22.41 -18.47 33.17
CA GLU A 39 23.71 -18.28 32.52
C GLU A 39 23.92 -16.84 32.00
N GLN A 40 22.84 -16.14 31.66
CA GLN A 40 22.85 -14.72 31.27
C GLN A 40 22.93 -13.74 32.47
N GLY A 41 23.09 -14.25 33.69
CA GLY A 41 23.27 -13.43 34.89
C GLY A 41 21.97 -12.95 35.54
N TYR A 42 20.81 -13.47 35.12
CA TYR A 42 19.55 -13.19 35.80
C TYR A 42 19.48 -13.91 37.14
N THR A 43 18.95 -13.23 38.16
CA THR A 43 18.81 -13.83 39.50
C THR A 43 17.73 -14.92 39.49
N PRO A 44 17.85 -15.98 40.32
CA PRO A 44 16.84 -17.04 40.41
C PRO A 44 15.43 -16.51 40.76
N GLU A 45 15.36 -15.38 41.47
CA GLU A 45 14.13 -14.68 41.82
C GLU A 45 13.46 -14.06 40.58
N LEU A 46 14.24 -13.37 39.73
CA LEU A 46 13.72 -12.80 38.50
C LEU A 46 13.31 -13.87 37.49
N VAL A 47 14.05 -14.99 37.41
CA VAL A 47 13.67 -16.14 36.59
C VAL A 47 12.35 -16.74 37.07
N ARG A 48 12.14 -16.86 38.39
CA ARG A 48 10.86 -17.31 38.97
C ARG A 48 9.70 -16.35 38.71
N GLU A 49 9.94 -15.03 38.73
CA GLU A 49 8.93 -14.02 38.38
C GLU A 49 8.53 -14.09 36.91
N LEU A 50 9.50 -14.19 36.00
CA LEU A 50 9.26 -14.35 34.56
C LEU A 50 8.51 -15.65 34.23
N GLU A 51 8.82 -16.75 34.94
CA GLU A 51 8.06 -18.00 34.83
C GLU A 51 6.65 -17.91 35.42
N ALA A 52 6.45 -17.10 36.47
CA ALA A 52 5.14 -16.87 37.07
C ALA A 52 4.24 -16.01 36.18
N GLU A 53 4.80 -15.04 35.44
CA GLU A 53 4.07 -14.28 34.40
C GLU A 53 3.70 -15.15 33.20
N ALA A 54 4.50 -16.19 32.90
CA ALA A 54 4.25 -17.13 31.81
C ALA A 54 3.25 -18.25 32.13
N LYS A 55 2.77 -18.38 33.38
CA LYS A 55 1.71 -19.36 33.70
C LYS A 55 0.39 -18.94 33.04
N PRO A 56 -0.33 -19.85 32.33
CA PRO A 56 -1.68 -19.58 31.90
C PRO A 56 -2.56 -19.34 33.14
N ARG A 57 -3.28 -18.21 33.15
CA ARG A 57 -4.16 -17.84 34.26
C ARG A 57 -5.25 -18.90 34.43
N ASP A 58 -5.45 -19.23 35.70
CA ASP A 58 -6.46 -20.14 36.25
C ASP A 58 -7.84 -19.99 35.55
N PRO A 59 -8.42 -21.06 34.96
CA PRO A 59 -9.68 -20.98 34.20
C PRO A 59 -10.92 -20.64 35.06
N GLY A 60 -10.78 -20.51 36.39
CA GLY A 60 -11.91 -20.32 37.31
C GLY A 60 -12.22 -18.87 37.72
N LYS A 61 -11.34 -17.88 37.49
CA LYS A 61 -11.57 -16.51 37.98
C LYS A 61 -12.24 -15.64 36.91
N LYS A 62 -13.52 -15.30 37.13
CA LYS A 62 -14.25 -14.26 36.37
C LYS A 62 -13.62 -12.88 36.66
N VAL A 63 -12.54 -12.59 35.95
CA VAL A 63 -11.95 -11.26 35.89
C VAL A 63 -12.76 -10.47 34.87
N SER A 64 -13.38 -9.38 35.32
CA SER A 64 -13.95 -8.34 34.46
C SER A 64 -13.03 -8.04 33.27
N PRO A 65 -13.54 -7.84 32.04
CA PRO A 65 -12.73 -7.80 30.84
C PRO A 65 -11.70 -6.67 30.92
N HIS A 66 -10.50 -7.00 31.38
CA HIS A 66 -9.37 -6.10 31.28
C HIS A 66 -9.09 -5.93 29.79
N LYS A 67 -9.15 -4.67 29.36
CA LYS A 67 -8.74 -4.19 28.05
C LYS A 67 -7.28 -4.62 27.80
N LEU A 68 -7.08 -5.82 27.26
CA LEU A 68 -5.82 -6.18 26.60
C LEU A 68 -5.58 -5.11 25.53
N GLY A 69 -4.45 -4.42 25.65
CA GLY A 69 -4.09 -3.27 24.84
C GLY A 69 -4.18 -3.60 23.35
N ARG A 70 -4.83 -2.71 22.59
CA ARG A 70 -5.13 -2.82 21.15
C ARG A 70 -3.92 -3.04 20.22
N GLY A 71 -2.68 -3.06 20.71
CA GLY A 71 -1.47 -3.09 19.88
C GLY A 71 -0.57 -4.33 20.00
N ALA A 72 -0.76 -5.21 20.99
CA ALA A 72 0.20 -6.30 21.24
C ALA A 72 0.13 -7.42 20.18
N THR A 73 -1.05 -7.67 19.58
CA THR A 73 -1.25 -8.75 18.61
C THR A 73 -0.76 -8.37 17.21
N SER A 74 -0.97 -7.13 16.79
CA SER A 74 -0.52 -6.64 15.48
C SER A 74 1.00 -6.48 15.42
N ALA A 75 1.62 -5.96 16.48
CA ALA A 75 3.08 -5.86 16.58
C ALA A 75 3.78 -7.23 16.44
N ARG A 76 3.26 -8.26 17.11
CA ARG A 76 3.79 -9.63 17.02
C ARG A 76 3.67 -10.23 15.62
N LEU A 77 2.62 -9.91 14.86
CA LEU A 77 2.50 -10.39 13.49
C LEU A 77 3.46 -9.67 12.54
N ILE A 78 3.63 -8.37 12.71
CA ILE A 78 4.63 -7.61 11.93
C ILE A 78 6.03 -8.19 12.21
N GLU A 79 6.34 -8.48 13.48
CA GLU A 79 7.58 -9.15 13.88
C GLU A 79 7.70 -10.54 13.23
N GLN A 80 6.65 -11.36 13.26
CA GLN A 80 6.66 -12.69 12.63
C GLN A 80 6.87 -12.59 11.11
N ALA A 81 6.25 -11.62 10.46
CA ALA A 81 6.46 -11.33 9.05
C ALA A 81 7.90 -10.90 8.74
N GLN A 82 8.49 -10.07 9.59
CA GLN A 82 9.89 -9.65 9.48
C GLN A 82 10.84 -10.83 9.68
N LEU A 83 10.55 -11.73 10.62
CA LEU A 83 11.29 -12.98 10.80
C LEU A 83 11.23 -13.86 9.55
N GLN A 84 10.07 -13.99 8.91
CA GLN A 84 9.94 -14.75 7.65
C GLN A 84 10.79 -14.17 6.52
N LEU A 85 10.89 -12.83 6.41
CA LEU A 85 11.78 -12.22 5.44
C LEU A 85 13.25 -12.48 5.75
N PHE A 86 13.62 -12.40 7.02
CA PHE A 86 14.99 -12.69 7.46
C PHE A 86 15.39 -14.14 7.19
N GLU A 87 14.50 -15.10 7.47
CA GLU A 87 14.71 -16.50 7.12
C GLU A 87 14.86 -16.70 5.60
N GLY A 88 14.04 -16.00 4.79
CA GLY A 88 14.16 -16.03 3.33
C GLY A 88 15.52 -15.51 2.83
N GLU A 89 16.00 -14.41 3.40
CA GLU A 89 17.33 -13.89 3.08
C GLU A 89 18.44 -14.86 3.49
N GLN A 90 18.38 -15.47 4.68
CA GLN A 90 19.37 -16.45 5.12
C GLN A 90 19.43 -17.69 4.22
N ARG A 91 18.30 -18.12 3.65
CA ARG A 91 18.25 -19.20 2.66
C ARG A 91 18.80 -18.80 1.28
N GLY A 92 19.12 -17.51 1.08
CA GLY A 92 19.54 -16.99 -0.22
C GLY A 92 18.39 -16.90 -1.22
N ASP A 93 17.15 -16.74 -0.75
CA ASP A 93 15.98 -16.59 -1.62
C ASP A 93 15.99 -15.22 -2.31
N PHE A 94 16.41 -14.18 -1.58
CA PHE A 94 16.57 -12.80 -2.04
C PHE A 94 17.51 -12.03 -1.10
N LYS A 95 17.96 -10.84 -1.53
CA LYS A 95 18.64 -9.84 -0.70
C LYS A 95 17.64 -8.77 -0.28
N GLN A 96 17.72 -8.29 0.97
CA GLN A 96 16.86 -7.21 1.44
C GLN A 96 17.62 -5.89 1.63
N PHE A 97 16.95 -4.76 1.37
CA PHE A 97 17.47 -3.42 1.60
C PHE A 97 16.42 -2.58 2.33
N ASN A 98 16.87 -1.75 3.28
CA ASN A 98 15.99 -0.76 3.91
C ASN A 98 15.64 0.34 2.93
N ILE A 99 14.39 0.80 2.97
CA ILE A 99 13.93 1.96 2.24
C ILE A 99 13.32 2.94 3.24
N GLU A 100 13.65 4.21 3.07
CA GLU A 100 13.00 5.32 3.75
C GLU A 100 12.09 6.04 2.74
N PRO A 101 10.79 5.69 2.70
CA PRO A 101 9.87 6.34 1.79
C PRO A 101 9.61 7.79 2.19
N ASN A 102 9.53 8.66 1.19
CA ASN A 102 8.97 9.98 1.35
C ASN A 102 7.56 10.00 0.73
N SER A 103 7.23 11.08 0.02
CA SER A 103 5.96 11.28 -0.66
C SER A 103 6.02 10.90 -2.15
N GLU A 104 6.84 9.90 -2.53
CA GLU A 104 6.98 9.48 -3.91
C GLU A 104 5.71 8.79 -4.44
N TYR A 105 5.34 9.13 -5.66
CA TYR A 105 4.22 8.55 -6.38
C TYR A 105 4.61 8.32 -7.84
N PRO A 106 4.23 7.20 -8.49
CA PRO A 106 4.60 6.96 -9.89
C PRO A 106 4.10 8.09 -10.81
N SER A 107 5.04 8.78 -11.48
CA SER A 107 4.71 9.95 -12.34
C SER A 107 3.74 9.61 -13.45
N LEU A 108 3.84 8.40 -14.01
CA LEU A 108 2.90 7.92 -15.02
C LEU A 108 1.47 7.87 -14.46
N LEU A 109 1.26 7.28 -13.27
CA LEU A 109 -0.05 7.21 -12.61
C LEU A 109 -0.58 8.59 -12.19
N ALA A 110 0.30 9.59 -12.04
CA ALA A 110 -0.12 10.96 -11.79
C ALA A 110 -0.73 11.63 -13.03
N ARG A 111 -0.40 11.12 -14.23
CA ARG A 111 -0.75 11.70 -15.54
C ARG A 111 -1.80 10.90 -16.30
N VAL A 112 -2.20 9.74 -15.80
CA VAL A 112 -3.31 8.94 -16.35
C VAL A 112 -4.48 8.85 -15.35
N PRO A 113 -5.74 8.82 -15.83
CA PRO A 113 -6.93 8.85 -14.98
C PRO A 113 -7.27 7.47 -14.39
N VAL A 114 -6.33 6.83 -13.68
CA VAL A 114 -6.56 5.55 -13.00
C VAL A 114 -7.48 5.72 -11.78
N PHE A 115 -7.31 6.84 -11.08
CA PHE A 115 -8.10 7.24 -9.92
C PHE A 115 -8.93 8.46 -10.27
N ALA A 116 -10.17 8.23 -10.69
CA ALA A 116 -11.06 9.32 -11.08
C ALA A 116 -11.77 9.92 -9.85
N PRO A 117 -11.96 11.25 -9.78
CA PRO A 117 -12.76 11.87 -8.75
C PRO A 117 -14.26 11.62 -9.01
N GLY A 118 -15.00 11.33 -7.93
CA GLY A 118 -16.45 11.17 -7.97
C GLY A 118 -16.94 9.85 -7.38
N GLN A 119 -18.23 9.57 -7.62
CA GLN A 119 -18.90 8.39 -7.06
C GLN A 119 -18.59 7.14 -7.87
N ARG A 120 -18.30 6.05 -7.16
CA ARG A 120 -17.99 4.74 -7.75
C ARG A 120 -19.11 4.20 -8.65
N SER A 121 -20.38 4.42 -8.29
CA SER A 121 -21.54 4.01 -9.09
C SER A 121 -21.54 4.67 -10.49
N LYS A 122 -21.22 5.96 -10.55
CA LYS A 122 -21.13 6.70 -11.82
C LYS A 122 -19.95 6.25 -12.69
N MET A 123 -18.87 5.80 -12.07
CA MET A 123 -17.72 5.22 -12.79
C MET A 123 -18.03 3.84 -13.34
N ALA A 124 -18.77 3.01 -12.59
CA ALA A 124 -19.18 1.68 -13.04
C ALA A 124 -20.04 1.75 -14.31
N ALA A 125 -20.85 2.79 -14.45
CA ALA A 125 -21.64 3.05 -15.67
C ALA A 125 -20.80 3.38 -16.92
N ARG A 126 -19.47 3.56 -16.80
CA ARG A 126 -18.55 3.84 -17.91
C ARG A 126 -17.69 2.64 -18.30
N LEU A 127 -17.91 1.49 -17.68
CA LEU A 127 -17.24 0.26 -18.10
C LEU A 127 -17.71 -0.12 -19.50
N ASP A 128 -16.78 -0.58 -20.32
CA ASP A 128 -17.07 -1.12 -21.64
C ASP A 128 -17.65 -2.56 -21.54
N LYS A 129 -17.79 -3.21 -22.71
CA LYS A 129 -18.28 -4.59 -22.82
C LYS A 129 -17.35 -5.61 -22.14
N ASP A 130 -16.06 -5.32 -22.02
CA ASP A 130 -15.04 -6.15 -21.37
C ASP A 130 -14.92 -5.81 -19.87
N LEU A 131 -15.83 -5.01 -19.33
CA LEU A 131 -15.82 -4.50 -17.96
C LEU A 131 -14.53 -3.71 -17.63
N ALA A 132 -13.96 -3.04 -18.62
CA ALA A 132 -12.77 -2.23 -18.48
C ALA A 132 -13.08 -0.73 -18.61
N MET A 133 -12.25 0.08 -17.96
CA MET A 133 -12.28 1.53 -18.10
C MET A 133 -11.15 1.97 -19.02
N HIS A 134 -11.51 2.51 -20.17
CA HIS A 134 -10.55 3.05 -21.11
C HIS A 134 -10.00 4.40 -20.64
N PHE A 135 -8.72 4.63 -20.91
CA PHE A 135 -8.10 5.95 -20.77
C PHE A 135 -7.18 6.24 -21.95
N GLU A 136 -7.16 7.50 -22.35
CA GLU A 136 -6.28 8.01 -23.38
C GLU A 136 -5.83 9.42 -23.01
N THR A 137 -4.53 9.59 -22.89
CA THR A 137 -3.88 10.84 -22.51
C THR A 137 -2.62 11.02 -23.34
N GLY A 138 -1.99 12.20 -23.25
CA GLY A 138 -0.69 12.44 -23.87
C GLY A 138 0.45 11.57 -23.34
N TRP A 139 0.29 10.95 -22.16
CA TRP A 139 1.33 10.14 -21.51
C TRP A 139 1.06 8.64 -21.59
N GLY A 140 -0.17 8.24 -21.90
CA GLY A 140 -0.50 6.83 -21.99
C GLY A 140 -1.92 6.58 -22.49
N LYS A 141 -2.07 5.43 -23.11
CA LYS A 141 -3.34 4.86 -23.58
C LYS A 141 -3.44 3.44 -23.07
N GLY A 142 -4.63 3.05 -22.64
CA GLY A 142 -4.81 1.75 -22.04
C GLY A 142 -6.21 1.51 -21.50
N ARG A 143 -6.31 0.40 -20.75
CA ARG A 143 -7.53 -0.08 -20.11
C ARG A 143 -7.22 -0.43 -18.66
N LYS A 144 -8.16 -0.13 -17.77
CA LYS A 144 -8.13 -0.53 -16.36
C LYS A 144 -9.22 -1.56 -16.11
N PHE A 145 -8.83 -2.78 -15.78
CA PHE A 145 -9.72 -3.87 -15.40
C PHE A 145 -9.95 -3.88 -13.89
N GLY A 146 -11.03 -4.53 -13.46
CA GLY A 146 -11.38 -4.66 -12.05
C GLY A 146 -12.16 -3.47 -11.50
N PRO A 147 -12.30 -3.37 -10.16
CA PRO A 147 -13.23 -2.43 -9.53
C PRO A 147 -12.89 -0.96 -9.85
N PRO A 148 -13.90 -0.06 -9.91
CA PRO A 148 -13.65 1.35 -10.12
C PRO A 148 -12.91 1.95 -8.91
N LEU A 149 -11.79 2.62 -9.21
CA LEU A 149 -10.93 3.27 -8.22
C LEU A 149 -11.25 4.76 -8.15
N THR A 150 -11.35 5.24 -6.93
CA THR A 150 -11.67 6.63 -6.58
C THR A 150 -10.45 7.32 -5.98
N ILE A 151 -10.54 8.63 -5.75
CA ILE A 151 -9.52 9.37 -5.02
C ILE A 151 -9.32 8.87 -3.58
N TYR A 152 -10.36 8.29 -2.96
CA TYR A 152 -10.22 7.60 -1.68
C TYR A 152 -9.28 6.39 -1.78
N ASP A 153 -9.34 5.65 -2.90
CA ASP A 153 -8.47 4.51 -3.15
C ASP A 153 -7.04 4.95 -3.47
N GLU A 154 -6.88 6.12 -4.10
CA GLU A 154 -5.57 6.77 -4.29
C GLU A 154 -4.93 7.21 -2.97
N ASP A 155 -5.72 7.78 -2.04
CA ASP A 155 -5.24 8.08 -0.68
C ASP A 155 -4.72 6.80 -0.01
N THR A 156 -5.44 5.68 -0.15
CA THR A 156 -4.96 4.39 0.38
C THR A 156 -3.62 3.99 -0.25
N LEU A 157 -3.49 4.13 -1.57
CA LEU A 157 -2.25 3.79 -2.26
C LEU A 157 -1.10 4.68 -1.78
N LEU A 158 -1.30 6.00 -1.68
CA LEU A 158 -0.29 6.94 -1.16
C LEU A 158 0.17 6.55 0.25
N ALA A 159 -0.74 6.12 1.12
CA ALA A 159 -0.39 5.62 2.44
C ALA A 159 0.43 4.33 2.38
N ILE A 160 0.03 3.35 1.56
CA ILE A 160 0.81 2.11 1.36
C ILE A 160 2.22 2.44 0.85
N LEU A 161 2.33 3.35 -0.13
CA LEU A 161 3.61 3.80 -0.65
C LEU A 161 4.44 4.48 0.45
N GLY A 162 3.84 5.34 1.28
CA GLY A 162 4.54 6.01 2.38
C GLY A 162 4.90 5.09 3.56
N LEU A 163 4.33 3.88 3.63
CA LEU A 163 4.58 2.91 4.70
C LEU A 163 5.53 1.78 4.27
N ARG A 164 6.01 1.76 3.04
CA ARG A 164 6.94 0.73 2.54
C ARG A 164 8.26 0.73 3.32
N GLN A 165 8.80 -0.45 3.61
CA GLN A 165 9.93 -0.59 4.53
C GLN A 165 11.16 -1.23 3.89
N ARG A 166 10.93 -2.23 3.02
CA ARG A 166 12.00 -3.09 2.49
C ARG A 166 11.89 -3.24 0.98
N GLN A 167 13.05 -3.28 0.34
CA GLN A 167 13.23 -3.70 -1.05
C GLN A 167 13.79 -5.12 -1.05
N LEU A 168 13.25 -6.00 -1.88
CA LEU A 168 13.75 -7.37 -2.06
C LEU A 168 14.25 -7.53 -3.49
N VAL A 169 15.46 -8.06 -3.65
CA VAL A 169 16.08 -8.33 -4.96
C VAL A 169 16.49 -9.79 -5.03
N GLY A 170 16.00 -10.52 -6.02
CA GLY A 170 16.23 -11.96 -6.15
C GLY A 170 15.37 -12.59 -7.23
N VAL A 171 15.36 -13.93 -7.30
CA VAL A 171 14.61 -14.65 -8.33
C VAL A 171 13.10 -14.53 -8.08
N GLY A 172 12.32 -14.18 -9.11
CA GLY A 172 10.89 -13.92 -8.98
C GLY A 172 10.07 -15.05 -8.34
N SER A 173 10.43 -16.31 -8.60
CA SER A 173 9.77 -17.49 -8.02
C SER A 173 10.03 -17.69 -6.52
N LYS A 174 11.10 -17.07 -5.99
CA LYS A 174 11.50 -17.14 -4.58
C LYS A 174 11.04 -15.93 -3.76
N MET A 175 10.37 -14.97 -4.40
CA MET A 175 9.78 -13.84 -3.70
C MET A 175 8.64 -14.30 -2.78
N PRO A 176 8.38 -13.60 -1.66
CA PRO A 176 7.31 -13.96 -0.74
C PRO A 176 5.93 -14.04 -1.40
N MET A 177 5.67 -13.15 -2.37
CA MET A 177 4.60 -13.33 -3.36
C MET A 177 5.26 -13.55 -4.72
N PRO A 178 5.27 -14.79 -5.25
CA PRO A 178 6.01 -15.12 -6.45
C PRO A 178 5.63 -14.24 -7.66
N VAL A 179 6.64 -13.70 -8.33
CA VAL A 179 6.50 -12.94 -9.57
C VAL A 179 6.88 -13.83 -10.74
N MET A 180 5.91 -14.10 -11.62
CA MET A 180 6.13 -14.94 -12.80
C MET A 180 6.62 -14.09 -13.97
N HIS A 181 7.78 -14.45 -14.52
CA HIS A 181 8.36 -13.86 -15.71
C HIS A 181 8.21 -14.84 -16.89
N PRO A 182 7.36 -14.53 -17.88
CA PRO A 182 7.23 -15.38 -19.07
C PRO A 182 8.56 -15.41 -19.83
N GLY A 183 9.17 -16.59 -19.95
CA GLY A 183 10.37 -16.81 -20.76
C GLY A 183 11.71 -16.77 -20.03
N ASN A 184 11.77 -16.26 -18.79
CA ASN A 184 12.98 -16.35 -17.98
C ASN A 184 12.67 -16.52 -16.47
N PRO A 185 12.52 -17.77 -15.99
CA PRO A 185 12.22 -18.04 -14.58
C PRO A 185 13.38 -17.71 -13.64
N ALA A 186 14.59 -17.52 -14.16
CA ALA A 186 15.77 -17.15 -13.39
C ALA A 186 16.02 -15.63 -13.38
N GLU A 187 15.13 -14.83 -13.97
CA GLU A 187 15.25 -13.37 -13.99
C GLU A 187 15.22 -12.82 -12.56
N GLU A 188 16.25 -12.04 -12.22
CA GLU A 188 16.26 -11.26 -10.99
C GLU A 188 15.22 -10.17 -11.09
N THR A 189 14.37 -10.09 -10.08
CA THR A 189 13.29 -9.13 -9.98
C THR A 189 13.46 -8.30 -8.71
N ASN A 190 12.84 -7.12 -8.73
CA ASN A 190 12.89 -6.18 -7.64
C ASN A 190 11.47 -5.86 -7.19
N VAL A 191 11.16 -6.13 -5.92
CA VAL A 191 9.86 -5.82 -5.32
C VAL A 191 10.06 -4.98 -4.06
N GLN A 192 9.02 -4.23 -3.68
CA GLN A 192 9.00 -3.52 -2.41
C GLN A 192 7.85 -4.05 -1.57
N VAL A 193 8.10 -4.26 -0.28
CA VAL A 193 7.13 -4.90 0.61
C VAL A 193 6.72 -3.99 1.76
N VAL A 194 5.47 -4.16 2.18
CA VAL A 194 4.82 -3.41 3.24
C VAL A 194 4.10 -4.40 4.15
N PHE A 195 4.44 -4.38 5.44
CA PHE A 195 3.67 -5.03 6.49
C PHE A 195 3.01 -3.95 7.31
N THR A 196 1.68 -3.93 7.31
CA THR A 196 0.95 -2.87 7.97
C THR A 196 -0.45 -3.31 8.38
N THR A 197 -1.04 -2.54 9.26
CA THR A 197 -2.45 -2.64 9.64
C THR A 197 -3.30 -1.57 8.96
N ILE A 198 -4.61 -1.75 8.96
CA ILE A 198 -5.53 -0.69 8.53
C ILE A 198 -5.45 0.53 9.46
N GLY A 199 -5.17 0.33 10.76
CA GLY A 199 -4.96 1.42 11.71
C GLY A 199 -3.79 2.34 11.34
N GLU A 200 -2.66 1.76 10.94
CA GLU A 200 -1.47 2.50 10.48
C GLU A 200 -1.72 3.25 9.16
N ILE A 201 -2.42 2.63 8.21
CA ILE A 201 -2.86 3.31 6.98
C ILE A 201 -3.74 4.52 7.30
N GLN A 202 -4.66 4.40 8.27
CA GLN A 202 -5.51 5.51 8.68
C GLN A 202 -4.71 6.61 9.37
N GLU A 203 -3.78 6.24 10.25
CA GLU A 203 -2.90 7.17 10.96
C GLU A 203 -2.02 7.97 10.00
N PHE A 204 -1.41 7.31 9.01
CA PHE A 204 -0.64 7.98 7.95
C PHE A 204 -1.48 9.06 7.25
N LEU A 205 -2.75 8.76 7.00
CA LEU A 205 -3.69 9.68 6.37
C LEU A 205 -4.20 10.79 7.30
N GLY A 206 -3.86 10.76 8.59
CA GLY A 206 -4.35 11.70 9.61
C GLY A 206 -5.80 11.43 10.01
N LEU A 207 -6.26 10.17 9.91
CA LEU A 207 -7.62 9.74 10.24
C LEU A 207 -7.64 8.96 11.55
N THR A 208 -8.79 8.96 12.22
CA THR A 208 -8.98 8.23 13.48
C THR A 208 -8.93 6.72 13.28
N LYS A 209 -8.22 6.00 14.16
CA LYS A 209 -8.12 4.54 14.18
C LYS A 209 -9.48 3.90 14.55
N GLY A 210 -10.21 3.38 13.56
CA GLY A 210 -11.39 2.51 13.77
C GLY A 210 -12.71 2.92 13.09
N GLY A 211 -13.79 2.26 13.50
CA GLY A 211 -15.16 2.54 13.03
C GLY A 211 -15.46 2.11 11.58
N SER A 212 -16.51 2.67 10.99
CA SER A 212 -16.91 2.38 9.59
C SER A 212 -15.82 2.72 8.57
N GLY A 213 -14.90 3.61 8.91
CA GLY A 213 -13.71 3.93 8.12
C GLY A 213 -12.75 2.74 7.96
N HIS A 214 -12.68 1.85 8.96
CA HIS A 214 -11.81 0.67 8.92
C HIS A 214 -12.21 -0.29 7.79
N ASN A 215 -13.47 -0.71 7.78
CA ASN A 215 -14.00 -1.60 6.73
C ASN A 215 -13.92 -0.96 5.33
N ARG A 216 -14.18 0.35 5.24
CA ARG A 216 -14.05 1.09 3.97
C ARG A 216 -12.61 1.11 3.46
N ARG A 217 -11.63 1.23 4.36
CA ARG A 217 -10.20 1.20 4.01
C ARG A 217 -9.74 -0.20 3.64
N LEU A 218 -10.14 -1.24 4.38
CA LEU A 218 -9.85 -2.62 4.02
C LEU A 218 -10.41 -2.96 2.64
N ALA A 219 -11.66 -2.57 2.36
CA ALA A 219 -12.25 -2.71 1.05
C ALA A 219 -11.50 -1.93 -0.03
N SER A 220 -10.85 -0.81 0.32
CA SER A 220 -10.01 -0.04 -0.60
C SER A 220 -8.71 -0.77 -0.94
N VAL A 221 -8.03 -1.34 0.05
CA VAL A 221 -6.83 -2.18 -0.18
C VAL A 221 -7.18 -3.37 -1.07
N LYS A 222 -8.29 -4.08 -0.78
CA LYS A 222 -8.77 -5.19 -1.61
C LYS A 222 -9.08 -4.76 -3.04
N ARG A 223 -9.66 -3.57 -3.25
CA ARG A 223 -9.89 -3.01 -4.59
C ARG A 223 -8.59 -2.70 -5.32
N LEU A 224 -7.60 -2.12 -4.65
CA LEU A 224 -6.28 -1.85 -5.24
C LEU A 224 -5.61 -3.15 -5.73
N ALA A 225 -5.69 -4.21 -4.92
CA ALA A 225 -5.16 -5.53 -5.28
C ALA A 225 -5.91 -6.20 -6.44
N GLY A 226 -7.21 -5.92 -6.58
CA GLY A 226 -8.06 -6.46 -7.65
C GLY A 226 -7.97 -5.72 -8.98
N VAL A 227 -7.11 -4.70 -9.12
CA VAL A 227 -7.00 -3.90 -10.35
C VAL A 227 -5.76 -4.29 -11.15
N VAL A 228 -6.00 -4.45 -12.46
CA VAL A 228 -4.97 -4.63 -13.48
C VAL A 228 -5.06 -3.47 -14.47
N ILE A 229 -3.92 -2.85 -14.77
CA ILE A 229 -3.80 -1.78 -15.75
C ILE A 229 -3.06 -2.33 -16.96
N GLU A 230 -3.70 -2.31 -18.11
CA GLU A 230 -3.11 -2.63 -19.39
C GLU A 230 -2.75 -1.33 -20.12
N PHE A 231 -1.49 -1.14 -20.46
CA PHE A 231 -1.03 -0.04 -21.30
C PHE A 231 -0.80 -0.55 -22.72
N THR A 232 -1.49 0.04 -23.69
CA THR A 232 -1.18 -0.15 -25.12
C THR A 232 -0.10 0.82 -25.59
N ARG A 233 0.03 1.95 -24.90
CA ARG A 233 1.11 2.91 -25.04
C ARG A 233 1.36 3.56 -23.68
N ALA A 234 2.64 3.65 -23.30
CA ALA A 234 3.08 4.46 -22.18
C ALA A 234 4.30 5.26 -22.63
N SER A 235 4.28 6.57 -22.39
CA SER A 235 5.42 7.44 -22.60
C SER A 235 5.67 8.21 -21.32
N ASP A 236 6.82 7.95 -20.72
CA ASP A 236 7.34 8.80 -19.66
C ASP A 236 8.56 9.57 -20.18
N PRO A 237 8.47 10.90 -20.32
CA PRO A 237 9.62 11.73 -20.69
C PRO A 237 10.84 11.48 -19.79
N ALA A 238 10.63 11.16 -18.51
CA ALA A 238 11.72 10.94 -17.56
C ALA A 238 12.49 9.63 -17.81
N MET A 239 11.84 8.61 -18.38
CA MET A 239 12.48 7.31 -18.63
C MET A 239 13.09 7.20 -20.04
N ASN A 240 12.91 8.23 -20.88
CA ASN A 240 13.25 8.23 -22.32
C ASN A 240 12.80 6.96 -23.06
N SER A 241 11.79 6.28 -22.53
CA SER A 241 11.29 5.00 -23.03
C SER A 241 9.84 5.20 -23.42
N VAL A 242 9.56 5.05 -24.71
CA VAL A 242 8.19 4.88 -25.17
C VAL A 242 8.01 3.40 -25.42
N ILE A 243 7.11 2.77 -24.65
CA ILE A 243 6.69 1.41 -24.96
C ILE A 243 5.79 1.54 -26.19
N LYS A 244 6.37 1.28 -27.39
CA LYS A 244 5.68 1.24 -28.68
C LYS A 244 5.67 -0.21 -29.15
N GLY A 245 4.49 -0.75 -29.47
CA GLY A 245 4.37 -2.03 -30.19
C GLY A 245 4.13 -3.29 -29.35
N GLY A 246 3.84 -3.18 -28.05
CA GLY A 246 3.36 -4.29 -27.23
C GLY A 246 2.53 -3.79 -26.07
N SER A 247 1.36 -4.38 -25.83
CA SER A 247 0.64 -4.08 -24.59
C SER A 247 1.32 -4.79 -23.43
N PHE A 248 1.46 -4.09 -22.30
CA PHE A 248 1.87 -4.74 -21.05
C PHE A 248 0.81 -4.49 -20.00
N SER A 249 0.60 -5.49 -19.16
CA SER A 249 -0.31 -5.40 -18.02
C SER A 249 0.49 -5.37 -16.72
N THR A 250 -0.02 -4.63 -15.74
CA THR A 250 0.57 -4.59 -14.41
C THR A 250 -0.52 -4.43 -13.37
N LYS A 251 -0.31 -5.03 -12.19
CA LYS A 251 -1.14 -4.79 -11.01
C LYS A 251 -0.67 -3.52 -10.32
N ILE A 252 -1.50 -2.97 -9.44
CA ILE A 252 -1.09 -1.87 -8.56
C ILE A 252 -0.35 -2.42 -7.35
N ILE A 253 -0.92 -3.44 -6.70
CA ILE A 253 -0.34 -4.16 -5.55
C ILE A 253 -0.72 -5.65 -5.62
N ASP A 254 0.11 -6.49 -5.02
CA ASP A 254 -0.28 -7.83 -4.57
C ASP A 254 -0.57 -7.80 -3.06
N LEU A 255 -1.54 -8.59 -2.61
CA LEU A 255 -2.07 -8.53 -1.25
C LEU A 255 -2.31 -9.93 -0.70
N VAL A 256 -1.80 -10.17 0.51
CA VAL A 256 -2.20 -11.25 1.39
C VAL A 256 -2.78 -10.62 2.66
N THR A 257 -3.99 -11.02 3.04
CA THR A 257 -4.64 -10.57 4.28
C THR A 257 -4.67 -11.70 5.28
N GLN A 258 -4.25 -11.42 6.51
CA GLN A 258 -4.45 -12.32 7.64
C GLN A 258 -5.45 -11.67 8.58
N ASP A 259 -6.66 -12.22 8.62
CA ASP A 259 -7.72 -11.75 9.49
C ASP A 259 -7.46 -12.24 10.92
N LEU A 260 -7.45 -11.31 11.88
CA LEU A 260 -7.52 -11.62 13.31
C LEU A 260 -8.85 -11.16 13.88
N GLU A 261 -9.18 -11.64 15.08
CA GLU A 261 -10.43 -11.33 15.78
C GLU A 261 -10.79 -9.84 15.84
N LYS A 262 -9.80 -8.92 15.79
CA LYS A 262 -10.02 -7.47 15.98
C LYS A 262 -9.35 -6.54 14.94
N GLU A 263 -8.38 -7.03 14.16
CA GLU A 263 -7.68 -6.22 13.14
C GLU A 263 -7.06 -7.13 12.07
N SER A 264 -7.16 -6.76 10.78
CA SER A 264 -6.48 -7.50 9.71
C SER A 264 -5.04 -7.00 9.55
N CYS A 265 -4.07 -7.91 9.60
CA CYS A 265 -2.70 -7.65 9.18
C CYS A 265 -2.61 -7.77 7.65
N LEU A 266 -1.95 -6.81 7.01
CA LEU A 266 -1.82 -6.73 5.57
C LEU A 266 -0.37 -6.96 5.20
N TYR A 267 -0.16 -7.96 4.35
CA TYR A 267 1.09 -8.12 3.65
C TYR A 267 0.92 -7.69 2.19
N ILE A 268 1.63 -6.63 1.81
CA ILE A 268 1.50 -5.99 0.49
C ILE A 268 2.85 -6.02 -0.22
N GLN A 269 2.84 -6.41 -1.48
CA GLN A 269 4.01 -6.37 -2.36
C GLN A 269 3.71 -5.47 -3.56
N LEU A 270 4.58 -4.49 -3.80
CA LEU A 270 4.56 -3.69 -5.00
C LEU A 270 5.23 -4.47 -6.13
N PRO A 271 4.55 -4.62 -7.29
CA PRO A 271 5.11 -5.38 -8.40
C PRO A 271 6.32 -4.66 -9.01
N PRO A 272 7.19 -5.37 -9.75
CA PRO A 272 8.45 -4.80 -10.25
C PRO A 272 8.29 -3.55 -11.11
N VAL A 273 7.20 -3.47 -11.89
CA VAL A 273 6.88 -2.28 -12.70
C VAL A 273 6.64 -1.05 -11.82
N MET A 274 5.93 -1.21 -10.70
CA MET A 274 5.68 -0.12 -9.74
C MET A 274 6.98 0.31 -9.07
N VAL A 275 7.82 -0.64 -8.66
CA VAL A 275 9.15 -0.35 -8.09
C VAL A 275 10.02 0.40 -9.08
N LYS A 276 10.06 -0.05 -10.34
CA LYS A 276 10.81 0.62 -11.40
C LYS A 276 10.36 2.07 -11.59
N TRP A 277 9.04 2.34 -11.58
CA TRP A 277 8.53 3.72 -11.63
C TRP A 277 8.91 4.53 -10.41
N LEU A 278 8.82 3.97 -9.20
CA LEU A 278 9.21 4.65 -7.97
C LEU A 278 10.72 4.95 -7.90
N SER A 279 11.57 4.15 -8.53
CA SER A 279 13.02 4.40 -8.58
C SER A 279 13.44 5.39 -9.66
N HIS A 280 12.75 5.44 -10.81
CA HIS A 280 13.22 6.19 -11.98
C HIS A 280 12.32 7.35 -12.40
N SER A 281 11.02 7.29 -12.12
CA SER A 281 10.06 8.31 -12.52
C SER A 281 8.94 8.48 -11.51
N TYR A 282 9.26 9.23 -10.47
CA TYR A 282 8.33 9.55 -9.41
C TYR A 282 8.08 11.06 -9.32
N THR A 283 6.93 11.39 -8.75
CA THR A 283 6.47 12.73 -8.44
C THR A 283 6.20 12.79 -6.94
N TYR A 284 6.59 13.87 -6.28
CA TYR A 284 6.25 14.09 -4.88
C TYR A 284 4.81 14.60 -4.74
N ILE A 285 3.97 13.85 -4.02
CA ILE A 285 2.60 14.24 -3.68
C ILE A 285 2.49 14.48 -2.18
N GLU A 286 2.53 15.75 -1.79
CA GLU A 286 2.51 16.15 -0.38
C GLU A 286 1.15 15.89 0.27
N MET A 287 1.13 15.05 1.30
CA MET A 287 -0.11 14.68 2.00
C MET A 287 -0.76 15.86 2.72
N ASP A 288 0.03 16.78 3.27
CA ASP A 288 -0.49 17.95 3.97
C ASP A 288 -1.28 18.87 3.03
N VAL A 289 -0.72 19.18 1.85
CA VAL A 289 -1.45 19.88 0.78
C VAL A 289 -2.73 19.13 0.43
N ARG A 290 -2.62 17.82 0.26
CA ARG A 290 -3.72 16.96 -0.22
C ARG A 290 -4.90 16.90 0.78
N ARG A 291 -4.65 17.05 2.08
CA ARG A 291 -5.68 17.11 3.14
C ARG A 291 -6.57 18.36 3.02
N HIS A 292 -6.09 19.45 2.43
CA HIS A 292 -6.86 20.68 2.20
C HIS A 292 -7.76 20.65 0.96
N LEU A 293 -7.71 19.56 0.18
CA LEU A 293 -8.33 19.48 -1.14
C LEU A 293 -9.53 18.52 -1.17
N THR A 294 -10.53 18.90 -1.96
CA THR A 294 -11.63 17.99 -2.35
C THR A 294 -11.10 16.89 -3.27
N ASP A 295 -11.87 15.82 -3.51
CA ASP A 295 -11.44 14.74 -4.41
C ASP A 295 -11.02 15.22 -5.80
N HIS A 296 -11.78 16.15 -6.38
CA HIS A 296 -11.42 16.77 -7.67
C HIS A 296 -10.15 17.62 -7.54
N GLY A 297 -10.02 18.37 -6.45
CA GLY A 297 -8.81 19.15 -6.18
C GLY A 297 -7.57 18.29 -6.02
N LYS A 298 -7.70 17.13 -5.36
CA LYS A 298 -6.65 16.11 -5.22
C LYS A 298 -6.22 15.54 -6.57
N ALA A 299 -7.18 15.25 -7.45
CA ALA A 299 -6.90 14.78 -8.81
C ALA A 299 -6.13 15.83 -9.64
N ILE A 300 -6.53 17.10 -9.56
CA ILE A 300 -5.84 18.22 -10.20
C ILE A 300 -4.43 18.38 -9.63
N HIS A 301 -4.31 18.44 -8.30
CA HIS A 301 -3.02 18.58 -7.61
C HIS A 301 -2.05 17.47 -8.00
N LYS A 302 -2.50 16.21 -8.04
CA LYS A 302 -1.69 15.08 -8.49
C LYS A 302 -1.10 15.30 -9.88
N PHE A 303 -1.92 15.69 -10.85
CA PHE A 303 -1.44 15.94 -12.21
C PHE A 303 -0.43 17.10 -12.23
N LEU A 304 -0.77 18.22 -11.59
CA LEU A 304 0.08 19.42 -11.55
C LEU A 304 1.40 19.16 -10.80
N ALA A 305 1.40 18.32 -9.76
CA ALA A 305 2.61 17.93 -9.04
C ALA A 305 3.63 17.27 -9.97
N SER A 306 3.17 16.56 -11.01
CA SER A 306 4.03 15.92 -12.00
C SER A 306 4.65 16.89 -13.02
N GLN A 307 4.32 18.18 -12.92
CA GLN A 307 4.77 19.25 -13.81
C GLN A 307 5.49 20.32 -12.99
N ARG A 308 6.67 20.79 -13.44
CA ARG A 308 7.34 21.94 -12.80
C ARG A 308 6.62 23.25 -13.13
N ASN A 309 6.37 23.43 -14.42
CA ASN A 309 5.53 24.49 -14.97
C ASN A 309 4.37 23.82 -15.69
N PHE A 310 3.17 24.37 -15.57
CA PHE A 310 1.99 23.84 -16.22
C PHE A 310 1.38 24.89 -17.14
N ASN A 311 0.99 24.44 -18.32
CA ASN A 311 0.25 25.19 -19.32
C ASN A 311 -0.71 24.20 -20.00
N VAL A 312 -1.96 24.16 -19.53
CA VAL A 312 -2.91 23.12 -19.90
C VAL A 312 -4.31 23.72 -20.07
N THR A 313 -5.01 23.31 -21.12
CA THR A 313 -6.42 23.69 -21.30
C THR A 313 -7.27 23.02 -20.23
N ILE A 314 -8.35 23.67 -19.79
CA ILE A 314 -9.23 23.09 -18.77
C ILE A 314 -9.89 21.79 -19.27
N GLU A 315 -10.17 21.70 -20.57
CA GLU A 315 -10.71 20.50 -21.21
C GLU A 315 -9.73 19.33 -21.10
N LYS A 316 -8.47 19.55 -21.47
CA LYS A 316 -7.42 18.54 -21.37
C LYS A 316 -7.15 18.15 -19.91
N LEU A 317 -7.15 19.12 -18.99
CA LEU A 317 -7.02 18.85 -17.56
C LEU A 317 -8.17 17.98 -17.04
N LYS A 318 -9.40 18.21 -17.51
CA LYS A 318 -10.56 17.40 -17.15
C LYS A 318 -10.41 15.94 -17.60
N GLU A 319 -9.94 15.74 -18.83
CA GLU A 319 -9.67 14.40 -19.39
C GLU A 319 -8.60 13.67 -18.60
N ILE A 320 -7.46 14.33 -18.34
CA ILE A 320 -6.33 13.75 -17.60
C ILE A 320 -6.72 13.36 -16.17
N THR A 321 -7.55 14.18 -15.52
CA THR A 321 -8.04 13.90 -14.17
C THR A 321 -9.18 12.89 -14.14
N GLY A 322 -9.73 12.51 -15.30
CA GLY A 322 -10.86 11.59 -15.39
C GLY A 322 -12.17 12.14 -14.81
N SER A 323 -12.29 13.47 -14.69
CA SER A 323 -13.43 14.11 -14.03
C SER A 323 -14.73 13.93 -14.81
N LEU A 324 -15.78 13.50 -14.11
CA LEU A 324 -17.11 13.28 -14.67
C LEU A 324 -18.00 14.53 -14.65
N LEU A 325 -17.54 15.62 -14.03
CA LEU A 325 -18.36 16.82 -13.84
C LEU A 325 -18.69 17.52 -15.16
N PRO A 326 -19.83 18.23 -15.26
CA PRO A 326 -20.07 19.17 -16.34
C PRO A 326 -18.94 20.21 -16.43
N LYS A 327 -18.61 20.67 -17.65
CA LYS A 327 -17.49 21.60 -17.89
C LYS A 327 -17.54 22.84 -16.99
N ARG A 328 -18.71 23.48 -16.87
CA ARG A 328 -18.92 24.66 -16.03
C ARG A 328 -18.59 24.40 -14.56
N GLU A 329 -18.99 23.25 -14.05
CA GLU A 329 -18.72 22.87 -12.67
C GLU A 329 -17.25 22.52 -12.45
N PHE A 330 -16.63 21.81 -13.41
CA PHE A 330 -15.20 21.53 -13.36
C PHE A 330 -14.37 22.81 -13.34
N VAL A 331 -14.70 23.82 -14.16
CA VAL A 331 -14.04 25.14 -14.13
C VAL A 331 -14.15 25.79 -12.73
N ARG A 332 -15.33 25.73 -12.11
CA ARG A 332 -15.55 26.27 -10.75
C ARG A 332 -14.65 25.57 -9.74
N VAL A 333 -14.60 24.24 -9.78
CA VAL A 333 -13.77 23.43 -8.88
C VAL A 333 -12.29 23.66 -9.11
N THR A 334 -11.84 23.76 -10.37
CA THR A 334 -10.45 24.08 -10.70
C THR A 334 -10.06 25.45 -10.13
N ARG A 335 -10.90 26.48 -10.31
CA ARG A 335 -10.64 27.81 -9.73
C ARG A 335 -10.51 27.75 -8.21
N GLN A 336 -11.42 27.03 -7.54
CA GLN A 336 -11.36 26.89 -6.08
C GLN A 336 -10.10 26.14 -5.64
N THR A 337 -9.75 25.05 -6.33
CA THR A 337 -8.55 24.25 -6.06
C THR A 337 -7.30 25.10 -6.20
N MET A 338 -7.17 25.85 -7.29
CA MET A 338 -6.00 26.69 -7.52
C MET A 338 -5.90 27.83 -6.51
N LYS A 339 -7.01 28.44 -6.09
CA LYS A 339 -7.04 29.41 -4.97
C LYS A 339 -6.51 28.78 -3.68
N THR A 340 -6.97 27.58 -3.33
CA THR A 340 -6.47 26.87 -2.14
C THR A 340 -4.97 26.60 -2.26
N LEU A 341 -4.50 26.07 -3.40
CA LEU A 341 -3.09 25.78 -3.63
C LEU A 341 -2.20 27.04 -3.56
N GLN A 342 -2.67 28.17 -4.09
CA GLN A 342 -1.97 29.44 -3.97
C GLN A 342 -1.95 29.95 -2.53
N SER A 343 -3.08 29.85 -1.80
CA SER A 343 -3.18 30.34 -0.41
C SER A 343 -2.25 29.63 0.57
N ILE A 344 -1.95 28.35 0.32
CA ILE A 344 -0.99 27.57 1.11
C ILE A 344 0.45 27.67 0.58
N GLY A 345 0.70 28.54 -0.41
CA GLY A 345 2.04 28.77 -0.96
C GLY A 345 2.59 27.62 -1.81
N TRP A 346 1.73 26.79 -2.41
CA TRP A 346 2.16 25.65 -3.22
C TRP A 346 2.51 26.04 -4.67
N CYS A 347 1.76 26.97 -5.26
CA CYS A 347 1.99 27.45 -6.63
C CYS A 347 1.58 28.90 -6.83
N GLU A 348 2.09 29.49 -7.90
CA GLU A 348 1.51 30.66 -8.55
C GLU A 348 0.76 30.22 -9.81
N TYR A 349 -0.39 30.86 -10.10
CA TYR A 349 -1.18 30.49 -11.26
C TYR A 349 -1.98 31.66 -11.85
N SER A 350 -2.33 31.52 -13.12
CA SER A 350 -3.36 32.30 -13.81
C SER A 350 -4.26 31.38 -14.63
N ILE A 351 -5.50 31.83 -14.88
CA ILE A 351 -6.40 31.18 -15.84
C ILE A 351 -6.77 32.20 -16.89
N ASP A 352 -6.24 32.02 -18.09
CA ASP A 352 -6.48 32.88 -19.23
C ASP A 352 -7.67 32.38 -20.05
N GLY A 353 -8.21 33.24 -20.92
CA GLY A 353 -9.28 32.92 -21.85
C GLY A 353 -10.67 33.20 -21.30
N ASN A 354 -11.69 33.07 -22.17
CA ASN A 354 -13.08 33.39 -21.85
C ASN A 354 -14.00 32.16 -21.94
N GLY A 355 -13.48 31.02 -22.40
CA GLY A 355 -14.24 29.78 -22.57
C GLY A 355 -15.29 29.80 -23.69
N ARG A 356 -15.34 30.89 -24.48
CA ARG A 356 -16.21 31.07 -25.65
C ARG A 356 -15.39 31.05 -26.93
N SER A 357 -14.65 32.13 -27.21
CA SER A 357 -13.79 32.28 -28.39
C SER A 357 -12.34 31.87 -28.12
N LYS A 358 -11.88 31.99 -26.86
CA LYS A 358 -10.56 31.55 -26.42
C LYS A 358 -10.71 30.46 -25.36
N PRO A 359 -10.13 29.27 -25.54
CA PRO A 359 -10.22 28.19 -24.55
C PRO A 359 -9.66 28.66 -23.21
N LEU A 360 -10.18 28.11 -22.10
CA LEU A 360 -9.64 28.40 -20.78
C LEU A 360 -8.33 27.64 -20.61
N VAL A 361 -7.26 28.36 -20.30
CA VAL A 361 -5.91 27.79 -20.15
C VAL A 361 -5.41 28.07 -18.74
N LEU A 362 -5.10 27.02 -17.99
CA LEU A 362 -4.42 27.11 -16.71
C LEU A 362 -2.91 27.19 -16.93
N LYS A 363 -2.31 28.28 -16.46
CA LYS A 363 -0.87 28.51 -16.48
C LYS A 363 -0.33 28.70 -15.07
N GLY A 364 0.90 28.30 -14.82
CA GLY A 364 1.55 28.52 -13.53
C GLY A 364 2.79 27.67 -13.33
N SER A 365 3.37 27.82 -12.14
CA SER A 365 4.57 27.12 -11.72
C SER A 365 4.47 26.74 -10.26
N ARG A 366 5.13 25.64 -9.90
CA ARG A 366 5.28 25.23 -8.51
C ARG A 366 6.29 26.14 -7.82
N LEU A 367 5.96 26.58 -6.62
CA LEU A 367 6.88 27.35 -5.80
C LEU A 367 7.97 26.41 -5.23
N PRO A 368 9.22 26.89 -5.08
CA PRO A 368 10.25 26.13 -4.39
C PRO A 368 9.79 25.81 -2.97
N ARG A 369 10.04 24.58 -2.52
CA ARG A 369 9.68 24.14 -1.17
C ARG A 369 10.40 25.03 -0.16
N ARG A 370 9.67 25.86 0.58
CA ARG A 370 10.19 26.67 1.69
C ARG A 370 10.65 25.69 2.79
N GLY A 371 11.87 25.17 2.69
CA GLY A 371 12.42 24.22 3.68
C GLY A 371 13.57 23.34 3.19
N ALA A 372 13.74 23.09 1.89
CA ALA A 372 14.84 22.25 1.41
C ALA A 372 16.21 22.97 1.40
N SER A 373 16.20 24.30 1.32
CA SER A 373 17.42 25.12 1.30
C SER A 373 18.14 25.20 2.66
N GLN A 374 17.51 24.87 3.79
CA GLN A 374 18.17 24.93 5.10
C GLN A 374 18.83 23.61 5.52
N ALA A 375 18.41 22.48 4.95
CA ALA A 375 19.07 21.19 5.19
C ALA A 375 20.36 21.07 4.36
N ALA A 376 20.34 21.44 3.08
CA ALA A 376 21.51 21.38 2.21
C ALA A 376 22.66 22.32 2.63
N SER A 377 22.37 23.43 3.32
CA SER A 377 23.39 24.35 3.86
C SER A 377 24.00 23.88 5.19
N ARG A 378 23.38 22.92 5.88
CA ARG A 378 23.92 22.33 7.12
C ARG A 378 24.85 21.15 6.87
N ASP A 379 24.64 20.42 5.77
CA ASP A 379 25.49 19.28 5.38
C ASP A 379 26.74 19.69 4.58
N LEU A 380 26.85 20.97 4.19
CA LEU A 380 28.08 21.57 3.64
C LEU A 380 28.88 22.36 4.69
N ALA A 381 28.38 22.41 5.93
CA ALA A 381 29.02 23.12 7.05
C ALA A 381 29.39 22.17 8.22
N LYS A 382 29.39 20.86 7.96
CA LYS A 382 30.01 19.81 8.76
C LYS A 382 30.95 19.02 7.85
#